data_AF-A0A523UAU2-F1
#
_entry.id   AF-A0A523UAU2-F1
#
_cell.length_a   1.000
_cell.length_b   1.000
_cell.length_c   1.000
_cell.angle_alpha   90.00
_cell.angle_beta   90.00
_cell.angle_gamma   90.00
#
_symmetry.space_group_name_H-M   'P 1'
#
loop_
_entity.id
_entity.type
_entity.pdbx_description
1 polymer ?
#
loop_
_entity_poly.entity_id
_entity_poly.type
_entity_poly.pdbx_seq_one_letter_code
_entity_poly.pdbx_strand_id
1 'polypeptide(L)'
;MVKKTQIQNNLNQIEKLHQKYMRGRRGLYFSKLAIIEACGWIEESMDDIIRGCANKHLKEPKNLRSVENLIKRTYGFHYEDNFRDMLLHIIGIIKLEILEQIFDQHKFTQMTSSLGVLKQRRDELAHTYIKGTTPTIDAPSLTKNRFQNVYEGLKDIEFCIRRMRI
;
A
#
# COMPACT_ATOMS: atom_id res chain seq x y z
N MET A 1 -3.62 -10.42 2.67
CA MET A 1 -4.01 -9.03 2.34
C MET A 1 -5.35 -8.71 2.97
N VAL A 2 -5.50 -7.47 3.44
CA VAL A 2 -6.77 -6.95 3.96
C VAL A 2 -7.84 -6.97 2.86
N LYS A 3 -9.11 -7.22 3.22
CA LYS A 3 -10.19 -7.39 2.25
C LYS A 3 -10.38 -6.14 1.39
N LYS A 4 -10.12 -6.25 0.08
CA LYS A 4 -10.33 -5.18 -0.92
C LYS A 4 -11.73 -4.57 -0.87
N THR A 5 -12.75 -5.40 -0.66
CA THR A 5 -14.15 -4.96 -0.69
C THR A 5 -14.44 -3.88 0.34
N GLN A 6 -13.84 -3.97 1.53
CA GLN A 6 -14.03 -3.01 2.61
C GLN A 6 -13.44 -1.65 2.23
N ILE A 7 -12.17 -1.62 1.82
CA ILE A 7 -11.50 -0.38 1.43
C ILE A 7 -12.12 0.25 0.17
N GLN A 8 -12.52 -0.57 -0.80
CA GLN A 8 -13.19 -0.09 -2.00
C GLN A 8 -14.54 0.57 -1.65
N ASN A 9 -15.29 -0.02 -0.72
CA ASN A 9 -16.54 0.55 -0.23
C ASN A 9 -16.30 1.87 0.51
N ASN A 10 -15.28 1.94 1.37
CA ASN A 10 -14.91 3.18 2.07
C ASN A 10 -14.53 4.27 1.05
N LEU A 11 -13.66 3.98 0.09
CA LEU A 11 -13.28 4.94 -0.96
C LEU A 11 -14.47 5.37 -1.83
N ASN A 12 -15.39 4.46 -2.15
CA ASN A 12 -16.63 4.79 -2.87
C ASN A 12 -17.52 5.74 -2.05
N GLN A 13 -17.64 5.52 -0.74
CA GLN A 13 -18.40 6.41 0.15
C GLN A 13 -17.74 7.79 0.25
N ILE A 14 -16.42 7.84 0.41
CA ILE A 14 -15.65 9.09 0.47
C ILE A 14 -15.79 9.88 -0.83
N GLU A 15 -15.75 9.21 -1.98
CA GLU A 15 -15.96 9.86 -3.29
C GLU A 15 -17.37 10.46 -3.42
N LYS A 16 -18.42 9.71 -3.02
CA LYS A 16 -19.79 10.23 -3.02
C LYS A 16 -19.93 11.47 -2.13
N LEU A 17 -19.31 11.46 -0.95
CA LEU A 17 -19.29 12.60 -0.04
C LEU A 17 -18.50 13.78 -0.63
N HIS A 18 -17.35 13.52 -1.25
CA HIS A 18 -16.58 14.54 -1.95
C HIS A 18 -17.40 15.21 -3.05
N GLN A 19 -18.09 14.44 -3.90
CA GLN A 19 -18.95 14.99 -4.95
C GLN A 19 -20.10 15.83 -4.37
N LYS A 20 -20.72 15.38 -3.27
CA LYS A 20 -21.78 16.11 -2.58
C LYS A 20 -21.31 17.45 -2.00
N TYR A 21 -20.09 17.51 -1.48
CA TYR A 21 -19.53 18.68 -0.80
C TYR A 21 -18.38 19.34 -1.58
N MET A 22 -18.34 19.17 -2.90
CA MET A 22 -17.23 19.55 -3.79
C MET A 22 -16.87 21.03 -3.67
N ARG A 23 -17.88 21.89 -3.47
CA ARG A 23 -17.70 23.34 -3.34
C ARG A 23 -17.49 23.72 -1.87
N GLY A 24 -16.29 23.49 -1.35
CA GLY A 24 -15.87 23.99 -0.04
C GLY A 24 -14.76 23.17 0.62
N ARG A 25 -14.36 23.60 1.83
CA ARG A 25 -13.31 22.92 2.62
C ARG A 25 -13.63 21.45 2.93
N ARG A 26 -14.91 21.09 2.98
CA ARG A 26 -15.36 19.71 3.20
C ARG A 26 -14.91 18.78 2.08
N GLY A 27 -14.94 19.22 0.82
CA GLY A 27 -14.39 18.45 -0.30
C GLY A 27 -12.92 18.10 -0.07
N LEU A 28 -12.11 19.08 0.35
CA LEU A 28 -10.70 18.89 0.67
C LEU A 28 -10.49 17.89 1.81
N TYR A 29 -11.35 17.88 2.83
CA TYR A 29 -11.29 16.88 3.90
C TYR A 29 -11.54 15.46 3.38
N PHE A 30 -12.50 15.28 2.47
CA PHE A 30 -12.75 13.97 1.87
C PHE A 30 -11.63 13.53 0.95
N SER A 31 -11.00 14.44 0.20
CA SER A 31 -9.79 14.14 -0.59
C SER A 31 -8.64 13.67 0.30
N LYS A 32 -8.38 14.38 1.40
CA LYS A 32 -7.35 13.98 2.38
C LYS A 32 -7.68 12.63 3.02
N LEU A 33 -8.94 12.42 3.42
CA LEU A 33 -9.39 11.17 4.01
C LEU A 33 -9.20 9.99 3.05
N ALA A 34 -9.53 10.14 1.77
CA ALA A 34 -9.34 9.08 0.77
C ALA A 34 -7.87 8.62 0.70
N ILE A 35 -6.93 9.57 0.73
CA ILE A 35 -5.49 9.27 0.67
C ILE A 35 -5.03 8.52 1.91
N ILE A 36 -5.40 9.00 3.11
CA ILE A 36 -5.04 8.35 4.38
C ILE A 36 -5.61 6.93 4.44
N GLU A 37 -6.89 6.78 4.10
CA GLU A 37 -7.59 5.49 4.11
C GLU A 37 -6.94 4.48 3.15
N ALA A 38 -6.62 4.91 1.92
CA ALA A 38 -5.92 4.06 0.95
C ALA A 38 -4.50 3.69 1.43
N CYS A 39 -3.75 4.65 1.98
CA CYS A 39 -2.38 4.41 2.46
C CYS A 39 -2.35 3.41 3.63
N GLY A 40 -3.27 3.55 4.59
CA GLY A 40 -3.38 2.62 5.72
C GLY A 40 -3.64 1.19 5.26
N TRP A 41 -4.57 1.01 4.31
CA TRP A 41 -4.84 -0.31 3.75
C TRP A 41 -3.62 -0.92 3.02
N ILE A 42 -2.84 -0.10 2.30
CA ILE A 42 -1.66 -0.59 1.56
C ILE A 42 -0.61 -1.10 2.56
N GLU A 43 -0.35 -0.32 3.60
CA GLU A 43 0.62 -0.66 4.65
C GLU A 43 0.22 -1.96 5.36
N GLU A 44 -1.03 -2.07 5.83
CA GLU A 44 -1.54 -3.31 6.44
C GLU A 44 -1.50 -4.50 5.48
N SER A 45 -1.77 -4.28 4.19
CA SER A 45 -1.77 -5.36 3.20
C SER A 45 -0.37 -5.88 2.91
N MET A 46 0.64 -5.01 2.87
CA MET A 46 2.05 -5.40 2.75
C MET A 46 2.47 -6.22 3.95
N ASP A 47 2.17 -5.75 5.17
CA ASP A 47 2.46 -6.51 6.40
C ASP A 47 1.82 -7.89 6.39
N ASP A 48 0.55 -7.99 5.97
CA ASP A 48 -0.18 -9.25 5.89
C ASP A 48 0.44 -10.23 4.90
N ILE A 49 0.99 -9.75 3.77
CA ILE A 49 1.70 -10.62 2.80
C ILE A 49 2.95 -11.20 3.46
N ILE A 50 3.72 -10.37 4.16
CA ILE A 50 4.94 -10.75 4.88
C ILE A 50 4.61 -11.74 6.01
N ARG A 51 3.62 -11.45 6.86
CA ARG A 51 3.14 -12.35 7.92
C ARG A 51 2.63 -13.67 7.36
N GLY A 52 1.87 -13.62 6.26
CA GLY A 52 1.35 -14.81 5.59
C GLY A 52 2.45 -15.73 5.07
N CYS A 53 3.51 -15.16 4.49
CA CYS A 53 4.69 -15.90 4.06
C CYS A 53 5.45 -16.50 5.26
N ALA A 54 5.72 -15.68 6.27
CA ALA A 54 6.43 -16.10 7.47
C ALA A 54 5.73 -17.25 8.20
N ASN A 55 4.42 -17.13 8.46
CA ASN A 55 3.64 -18.16 9.17
C ASN A 55 3.55 -19.48 8.40
N LYS A 56 3.67 -19.45 7.07
CA LYS A 56 3.62 -20.65 6.22
C LYS A 56 4.95 -21.43 6.21
N HIS A 57 6.08 -20.72 6.23
CA HIS A 57 7.40 -21.32 6.01
C HIS A 57 8.27 -21.38 7.27
N LEU A 58 8.10 -20.46 8.21
CA LEU A 58 8.86 -20.43 9.46
C LEU A 58 8.12 -21.22 10.55
N LYS A 59 8.80 -22.24 11.09
CA LYS A 59 8.30 -23.05 12.22
C LYS A 59 8.85 -22.60 13.57
N GLU A 60 10.02 -21.96 13.56
CA GLU A 60 10.73 -21.53 14.77
C GLU A 60 10.15 -20.22 15.32
N PRO A 61 9.65 -20.19 16.57
CA PRO A 61 9.06 -18.99 17.16
C PRO A 61 10.00 -17.78 17.23
N LYS A 62 11.31 -18.00 17.39
CA LYS A 62 12.30 -16.91 17.39
C LYS A 62 12.34 -16.18 16.04
N ASN A 63 12.26 -16.92 14.94
CA ASN A 63 12.27 -16.34 13.60
C ASN A 63 10.97 -15.58 13.31
N LEU A 64 9.83 -16.11 13.75
CA LEU A 64 8.54 -15.39 13.66
C LEU A 64 8.57 -14.07 14.43
N ARG A 65 9.16 -14.05 15.63
CA ARG A 65 9.36 -12.80 16.40
C ARG A 65 10.29 -11.82 15.69
N SER A 66 11.34 -12.31 15.02
CA SER A 66 12.23 -11.48 14.21
C SER A 66 11.47 -10.77 13.09
N VAL A 67 10.64 -11.51 12.35
CA VAL A 67 9.79 -10.93 11.29
C VAL A 67 8.81 -9.90 11.86
N GLU A 68 8.13 -10.21 12.96
CA GLU A 68 7.18 -9.27 13.56
C GLU A 68 7.88 -7.99 14.06
N ASN A 69 9.10 -8.11 14.58
CA ASN A 69 9.90 -6.95 14.96
C ASN A 69 10.35 -6.11 13.76
N LEU A 70 10.64 -6.76 12.63
CA LEU A 70 10.97 -6.06 11.38
C LEU A 70 9.76 -5.26 10.90
N ILE A 71 8.58 -5.90 10.81
CA ILE A 71 7.34 -5.24 10.40
C ILE A 71 7.05 -4.02 11.28
N LYS A 72 7.12 -4.16 12.61
CA LYS A 72 6.87 -3.05 13.55
C LYS A 72 7.83 -1.87 13.45
N ARG A 73 9.03 -2.09 12.90
CA ARG A 73 10.05 -1.04 12.72
C ARG A 73 9.95 -0.37 11.35
N THR A 74 9.31 -1.02 10.40
CA THR A 74 9.10 -0.49 9.06
C THR A 74 7.90 0.44 9.09
N TYR A 75 8.13 1.72 8.80
CA TYR A 75 7.07 2.73 8.70
C TYR A 75 6.91 3.18 7.26
N GLY A 76 5.74 2.91 6.67
CA GLY A 76 5.44 3.23 5.29
C GLY A 76 5.42 2.04 4.34
N PHE A 77 5.14 2.36 3.08
CA PHE A 77 4.75 1.39 2.06
C PHE A 77 5.49 1.59 0.73
N HIS A 78 6.64 2.27 0.73
CA HIS A 78 7.42 2.37 -0.50
C HIS A 78 7.99 0.99 -0.87
N TYR A 79 7.98 0.64 -2.16
CA TYR A 79 8.44 -0.69 -2.56
C TYR A 79 9.92 -0.87 -2.21
N GLU A 80 10.80 0.00 -2.69
CA GLU A 80 12.25 -0.14 -2.50
C GLU A 80 12.68 0.06 -1.04
N ASP A 81 12.15 1.08 -0.36
CA ASP A 81 12.66 1.47 0.97
C ASP A 81 12.03 0.70 2.13
N ASN A 82 10.92 -0.02 1.89
CA ASN A 82 10.16 -0.67 2.96
C ASN A 82 9.83 -2.11 2.61
N PHE A 83 9.06 -2.33 1.55
CA PHE A 83 8.51 -3.65 1.26
C PHE A 83 9.56 -4.64 0.76
N ARG A 84 10.49 -4.19 -0.08
CA ARG A 84 11.57 -4.99 -0.63
C ARG A 84 12.50 -5.51 0.44
N ASP A 85 12.84 -4.70 1.44
CA ASP A 85 13.65 -5.11 2.59
C ASP A 85 12.96 -6.19 3.42
N MET A 86 11.64 -6.08 3.62
CA MET A 86 10.86 -7.12 4.30
C MET A 86 10.83 -8.43 3.51
N LEU A 87 10.70 -8.35 2.18
CA LEU A 87 10.80 -9.53 1.32
C LEU A 87 12.19 -10.15 1.43
N LEU A 88 13.25 -9.35 1.27
CA LEU A 88 14.63 -9.82 1.33
C LEU A 88 14.93 -10.55 2.64
N HIS A 89 14.42 -10.06 3.77
CA HIS A 89 14.60 -10.71 5.07
C HIS A 89 13.94 -12.10 5.16
N ILE A 90 12.82 -12.32 4.47
CA ILE A 90 12.06 -13.58 4.54
C ILE A 90 12.53 -14.58 3.48
N ILE A 91 12.63 -14.14 2.22
CA ILE A 91 12.91 -15.05 1.10
C ILE A 91 14.38 -15.08 0.70
N GLY A 92 15.17 -14.10 1.13
CA GLY A 92 16.57 -13.95 0.75
C GLY A 92 16.77 -13.33 -0.63
N ILE A 93 17.96 -12.75 -0.84
CA ILE A 93 18.27 -11.94 -2.03
C ILE A 93 18.17 -12.71 -3.35
N ILE A 94 18.64 -13.96 -3.39
CA ILE A 94 18.64 -14.79 -4.62
C ILE A 94 17.19 -15.08 -5.06
N LYS A 95 16.32 -15.45 -4.11
CA LYS A 95 14.91 -15.73 -4.42
C LYS A 95 14.18 -14.45 -4.78
N LEU A 96 14.48 -13.33 -4.12
CA LEU A 96 13.90 -12.03 -4.45
C LEU A 96 14.24 -11.59 -5.87
N GLU A 97 15.49 -11.74 -6.31
CA GLU A 97 15.90 -11.41 -7.67
C GLU A 97 15.12 -12.22 -8.72
N ILE A 98 14.98 -13.54 -8.50
CA ILE A 98 14.18 -14.42 -9.37
C ILE A 98 12.70 -13.99 -9.36
N LEU A 99 12.16 -13.64 -8.18
CA LEU A 99 10.77 -13.20 -8.03
C LEU A 99 10.51 -11.91 -8.82
N GLU A 100 11.40 -10.92 -8.70
CA GLU A 100 11.31 -9.63 -9.38
C GLU A 100 11.37 -9.77 -10.91
N GLN A 101 12.11 -10.77 -11.42
CA GLN A 101 12.14 -11.09 -12.86
C GLN A 101 10.85 -11.73 -13.38
N ILE A 102 10.10 -12.43 -12.52
CA ILE A 102 8.86 -13.13 -12.90
C ILE A 102 7.64 -12.20 -12.85
N PHE A 103 7.73 -11.08 -12.13
CA PHE A 103 6.64 -10.11 -12.04
C PHE A 103 6.19 -9.61 -13.41
N ASP A 104 4.89 -9.36 -13.53
CA ASP A 104 4.37 -8.58 -14.65
C ASP A 104 4.92 -7.15 -14.56
N GLN A 105 5.93 -6.86 -15.39
CA GLN A 105 6.64 -5.58 -15.39
C GLN A 105 5.71 -4.38 -15.60
N HIS A 106 4.61 -4.55 -16.34
CA HIS A 106 3.63 -3.49 -16.53
C HIS A 106 2.88 -3.18 -15.23
N LYS A 107 2.34 -4.22 -14.57
CA LYS A 107 1.65 -4.07 -13.28
C LYS A 107 2.59 -3.56 -12.19
N PHE A 108 3.81 -4.08 -12.17
CA PHE A 108 4.83 -3.69 -11.21
C PHE A 108 5.16 -2.19 -11.34
N THR A 109 5.43 -1.72 -12.55
CA THR A 109 5.71 -0.30 -12.83
C THR A 109 4.53 0.61 -12.45
N GLN A 110 3.29 0.19 -12.76
CA GLN A 110 2.09 0.95 -12.37
C GLN A 110 1.90 1.00 -10.86
N MET A 111 2.15 -0.11 -10.16
CA MET A 111 2.10 -0.19 -8.72
C MET A 111 3.15 0.73 -8.09
N THR A 112 4.44 0.59 -8.44
CA THR A 112 5.53 1.38 -7.84
C THR A 112 5.34 2.87 -8.08
N SER A 113 4.92 3.27 -9.29
CA SER A 113 4.54 4.65 -9.60
C SER A 113 3.39 5.14 -8.72
N SER A 114 2.35 4.31 -8.53
CA SER A 114 1.20 4.66 -7.69
C SER A 114 1.58 4.75 -6.21
N LEU A 115 2.45 3.88 -5.71
CA LEU A 115 3.00 3.93 -4.35
C LEU A 115 3.79 5.21 -4.12
N GLY A 116 4.68 5.57 -5.05
CA GLY A 116 5.48 6.80 -4.96
C GLY A 116 4.60 8.04 -4.86
N VAL A 117 3.59 8.16 -5.73
CA VAL A 117 2.66 9.29 -5.70
C VAL A 117 1.81 9.29 -4.41
N LEU A 118 1.29 8.15 -3.98
CA LEU A 118 0.48 8.07 -2.75
C LEU A 118 1.31 8.44 -1.51
N LYS A 119 2.57 7.97 -1.44
CA LYS A 119 3.50 8.34 -0.37
C LYS A 119 3.77 9.84 -0.36
N GLN A 120 4.13 10.41 -1.51
CA GLN A 120 4.36 11.85 -1.61
C GLN A 120 3.13 12.64 -1.15
N ARG A 121 1.93 12.30 -1.64
CA ARG A 121 0.69 12.99 -1.26
C ARG A 121 0.36 12.82 0.22
N ARG A 122 0.56 11.62 0.78
CA ARG A 122 0.35 11.38 2.21
C ARG A 122 1.29 12.26 3.04
N ASP A 123 2.57 12.26 2.70
CA ASP A 123 3.60 12.98 3.45
C ASP A 123 3.34 14.50 3.36
N GLU A 124 3.02 15.04 2.18
CA GLU A 124 2.56 16.43 1.98
C GLU A 124 1.35 16.77 2.88
N LEU A 125 0.33 15.91 2.91
CA LEU A 125 -0.91 16.14 3.66
C LEU A 125 -0.77 15.89 5.16
N ALA A 126 0.17 15.07 5.60
CA ALA A 126 0.44 14.81 7.01
C ALA A 126 1.23 15.95 7.65
N HIS A 127 2.16 16.55 6.90
CA HIS A 127 2.99 17.67 7.35
C HIS A 127 2.36 19.04 7.13
N THR A 128 1.17 19.10 6.50
CA THR A 128 0.43 20.35 6.28
C THR A 128 -1.02 20.26 6.76
N TYR A 129 -1.58 21.41 7.13
CA TYR A 129 -3.00 21.55 7.43
C TYR A 129 -3.68 22.36 6.32
N ILE A 130 -4.97 22.12 6.11
CA ILE A 130 -5.75 22.82 5.08
C ILE A 130 -5.89 24.29 5.51
N LYS A 131 -5.12 25.17 4.86
CA LYS A 131 -5.12 26.63 5.09
C LYS A 131 -5.32 27.38 3.77
N GLY A 132 -6.08 28.46 3.80
CA GLY A 132 -6.33 29.31 2.63
C GLY A 132 -7.40 28.78 1.67
N THR A 133 -7.49 29.40 0.49
CA THR A 133 -8.58 29.20 -0.49
C THR A 133 -8.24 28.22 -1.62
N THR A 134 -7.00 27.72 -1.71
CA THR A 134 -6.54 26.96 -2.89
C THR A 134 -5.65 25.73 -2.65
N PRO A 135 -5.78 24.91 -1.57
CA PRO A 135 -5.07 23.62 -1.56
C PRO A 135 -5.61 22.70 -2.66
N THR A 136 -4.78 22.38 -3.65
CA THR A 136 -5.12 21.38 -4.68
C THR A 136 -4.78 20.00 -4.14
N ILE A 137 -5.79 19.32 -3.56
CA ILE A 137 -5.69 17.92 -3.14
C ILE A 137 -6.30 17.06 -4.23
N ASP A 138 -5.61 15.98 -4.60
CA ASP A 138 -6.12 15.01 -5.57
C ASP A 138 -7.53 14.54 -5.20
N ALA A 139 -8.44 14.53 -6.18
CA ALA A 139 -9.79 14.06 -5.96
C ALA A 139 -9.78 12.56 -5.56
N PRO A 140 -10.74 12.10 -4.76
CA PRO A 140 -10.83 10.68 -4.36
C PRO A 140 -10.85 9.70 -5.53
N SER A 141 -11.37 10.10 -6.70
CA SER A 141 -11.33 9.31 -7.93
C SER A 141 -9.90 8.95 -8.37
N LEU A 142 -8.96 9.89 -8.26
CA LEU A 142 -7.55 9.64 -8.55
C LEU A 142 -6.94 8.66 -7.53
N THR A 143 -7.26 8.84 -6.25
CA THR A 143 -6.82 7.91 -5.20
C THR A 143 -7.35 6.51 -5.44
N LYS A 144 -8.61 6.35 -5.86
CA LYS A 144 -9.19 5.06 -6.23
C LYS A 144 -8.48 4.39 -7.40
N ASN A 145 -8.16 5.15 -8.45
CA ASN A 145 -7.43 4.62 -9.60
C ASN A 145 -6.02 4.13 -9.19
N ARG A 146 -5.30 4.91 -8.39
CA ARG A 146 -3.99 4.51 -7.86
C ARG A 146 -4.09 3.30 -6.94
N PHE A 147 -5.09 3.27 -6.06
CA PHE A 147 -5.38 2.12 -5.20
C PHE A 147 -5.60 0.86 -6.03
N GLN A 148 -6.35 0.95 -7.14
CA GLN A 148 -6.60 -0.19 -8.03
C GLN A 148 -5.29 -0.73 -8.64
N ASN A 149 -4.40 0.15 -9.11
CA ASN A 149 -3.08 -0.24 -9.60
C ASN A 149 -2.25 -0.95 -8.53
N VAL A 150 -2.24 -0.39 -7.31
CA VAL A 150 -1.51 -0.98 -6.17
C VAL A 150 -2.07 -2.34 -5.81
N TYR A 151 -3.40 -2.49 -5.77
CA TYR A 151 -4.06 -3.74 -5.47
C TYR A 151 -3.67 -4.84 -6.47
N GLU A 152 -3.71 -4.56 -7.77
CA GLU A 152 -3.36 -5.56 -8.79
C GLU A 152 -1.88 -5.98 -8.69
N GLY A 153 -0.98 -5.03 -8.44
CA GLY A 153 0.45 -5.32 -8.23
C GLY A 153 0.70 -6.17 -6.97
N LEU A 154 0.14 -5.78 -5.82
CA LEU A 154 0.29 -6.55 -4.57
C LEU A 154 -0.30 -7.95 -4.66
N LYS A 155 -1.42 -8.11 -5.37
CA LYS A 155 -2.03 -9.42 -5.61
C LYS A 155 -1.13 -10.32 -6.46
N ASP A 156 -0.48 -9.77 -7.48
CA ASP A 156 0.48 -10.51 -8.31
C ASP A 156 1.68 -10.97 -7.49
N ILE A 157 2.24 -10.06 -6.67
CA ILE A 157 3.34 -10.38 -5.75
C ILE A 157 2.94 -11.46 -4.74
N GLU A 158 1.78 -11.33 -4.08
CA GLU A 158 1.28 -12.34 -3.14
C GLU A 158 1.11 -13.70 -3.83
N PHE A 159 0.60 -13.72 -5.05
CA PHE A 159 0.46 -14.94 -5.83
C PHE A 159 1.81 -15.60 -6.14
N CYS A 160 2.79 -14.82 -6.60
CA CYS A 160 4.14 -15.28 -6.90
C CYS A 160 4.84 -15.84 -5.64
N ILE A 161 4.79 -15.12 -4.52
CA ILE A 161 5.36 -15.56 -3.24
C ILE A 161 4.71 -16.86 -2.77
N ARG A 162 3.37 -16.99 -2.86
CA ARG A 162 2.66 -18.20 -2.42
C ARG A 162 3.03 -19.45 -3.23
N ARG A 163 3.39 -19.27 -4.50
CA ARG A 163 3.78 -20.36 -5.41
C ARG A 163 5.27 -20.69 -5.36
N MET A 164 6.10 -19.83 -4.78
CA MET A 164 7.48 -20.17 -4.50
C MET A 164 7.55 -21.38 -3.57
N ARG A 165 8.30 -22.40 -3.98
CA ARG A 165 8.80 -23.44 -3.08
C ARG A 165 9.99 -22.83 -2.34
N ILE A 166 9.74 -22.34 -1.12
CA ILE A 166 10.78 -21.82 -0.23
C ILE A 166 11.39 -22.98 0.56
#